data_AF-A0A371PG26-F1
#
_entry.id   AF-A0A371PG26-F1
#
_cell.length_a   1.000
_cell.length_b   1.000
_cell.length_c   1.000
_cell.angle_alpha   90.00
_cell.angle_beta   90.00
_cell.angle_gamma   90.00
#
_symmetry.space_group_name_H-M   'P 1'
#
loop_
_entity.id
_entity.type
_entity.pdbx_description
1 polymer ?
#
loop_
_entity_poly.entity_id
_entity_poly.type
_entity_poly.pdbx_seq_one_letter_code
_entity_poly.pdbx_strand_id
1 'polypeptide(L)'
;MTEGNNAFVVGSKSFTAVAINCAAKAGEWIMTKLGNYASLEIKYSEHDLVTEVDKGSERLIRKLIGTHFPHHSFLGEEGCEPGPEASAKALEEAQDSEYLWIVDPIDGTTNFVHGFPFFCVSIALAYRGEVIVGVVYDPIKDELFIAEKGKGAYVHGKRMQVAEDASLKESLIATGLPAEREYALPLNLKGISELAPQVRNLRVAGSAALHLAYVASGRLSGFWEIGLNSWDMAAGVLLIQESGGVVTDTSGAPYTLGVRDVVASNGLLHKELVEALKKAEAAE
;
A
#
# COMPACT_ATOMS: atom_id res chain seq x y z
N MET A 1 9.70 10.31 -55.26
CA MET A 1 8.36 10.10 -54.69
C MET A 1 8.28 8.68 -54.18
N THR A 2 8.33 8.53 -52.85
CA THR A 2 7.67 7.50 -52.02
C THR A 2 8.03 7.90 -50.60
N GLU A 3 7.29 8.86 -50.06
CA GLU A 3 7.31 9.17 -48.64
C GLU A 3 6.85 7.92 -47.89
N GLY A 4 7.77 7.34 -47.12
CA GLY A 4 7.46 6.27 -46.19
C GLY A 4 6.50 6.83 -45.15
N ASN A 5 5.30 6.26 -45.13
CA ASN A 5 4.24 6.52 -44.18
C ASN A 5 4.75 6.23 -42.76
N ASN A 6 5.33 7.24 -42.10
CA ASN A 6 5.74 7.16 -40.72
C ASN A 6 4.48 7.32 -39.88
N ALA A 7 3.75 6.21 -39.71
CA ALA A 7 2.62 6.16 -38.81
C ALA A 7 3.11 6.64 -37.44
N PHE A 8 2.57 7.77 -36.98
CA PHE A 8 2.84 8.29 -35.65
C PHE A 8 2.40 7.22 -34.64
N VAL A 9 3.35 6.43 -34.13
CA VAL A 9 3.11 5.65 -32.93
C VAL A 9 2.99 6.68 -31.82
N VAL A 10 1.76 6.91 -31.36
CA VAL A 10 1.53 7.66 -30.12
C VAL A 10 2.33 6.92 -29.05
N GLY A 11 3.41 7.54 -28.58
CA GLY A 11 4.30 6.94 -27.59
C GLY A 11 3.49 6.46 -26.39
N SER A 12 3.86 5.30 -25.84
CA SER A 12 3.23 4.76 -24.64
C SER A 12 3.18 5.84 -23.55
N LYS A 13 2.00 6.03 -22.94
CA LYS A 13 1.86 6.95 -21.80
C LYS A 13 2.86 6.55 -20.71
N SER A 14 3.39 7.52 -19.97
CA SER A 14 4.23 7.25 -18.80
C SER A 14 3.56 6.27 -17.84
N PHE A 15 4.33 5.35 -17.24
CA PHE A 15 3.83 4.40 -16.23
C PHE A 15 3.05 5.11 -15.12
N THR A 16 3.60 6.20 -14.59
CA THR A 16 2.96 7.02 -13.55
C THR A 16 1.65 7.62 -14.03
N ALA A 17 1.59 8.13 -15.26
CA ALA A 17 0.37 8.72 -15.79
C ALA A 17 -0.74 7.67 -15.95
N VAL A 18 -0.38 6.43 -16.29
CA VAL A 18 -1.33 5.30 -16.33
C VAL A 18 -1.77 4.92 -14.93
N ALA A 19 -0.85 4.80 -13.97
CA ALA A 19 -1.16 4.49 -12.57
C ALA A 19 -2.13 5.51 -11.96
N ILE A 20 -1.86 6.81 -12.14
CA ILE A 20 -2.73 7.91 -11.71
C ILE A 20 -4.11 7.80 -12.34
N ASN A 21 -4.19 7.53 -13.65
CA ASN A 21 -5.47 7.41 -14.33
C ASN A 21 -6.28 6.21 -13.81
N CYS A 22 -5.62 5.09 -13.53
CA CYS A 22 -6.26 3.91 -12.97
C CYS A 22 -6.80 4.19 -11.56
N ALA A 23 -5.98 4.76 -10.67
CA ALA A 23 -6.37 5.09 -9.31
C ALA A 23 -7.56 6.06 -9.28
N ALA A 24 -7.51 7.13 -10.07
CA ALA A 24 -8.59 8.12 -10.15
C ALA A 24 -9.91 7.50 -10.64
N LYS A 25 -9.88 6.69 -11.70
CA LYS A 25 -11.08 6.03 -12.24
C LYS A 25 -11.65 4.97 -11.29
N ALA A 26 -10.78 4.21 -10.64
CA ALA A 26 -11.18 3.24 -9.63
C ALA A 26 -11.84 3.95 -8.45
N GLY A 27 -11.21 4.98 -7.90
CA GLY A 27 -11.75 5.74 -6.78
C GLY A 27 -13.07 6.45 -7.11
N GLU A 28 -13.21 7.05 -8.30
CA GLU A 28 -14.50 7.61 -8.75
C GLU A 28 -15.60 6.53 -8.71
N TRP A 29 -15.33 5.36 -9.26
CA TRP A 29 -16.29 4.27 -9.30
C TRP A 29 -16.60 3.71 -7.89
N ILE A 30 -15.60 3.54 -7.03
CA ILE A 30 -15.78 3.15 -5.62
C ILE A 30 -16.71 4.14 -4.90
N MET A 31 -16.51 5.44 -5.10
CA MET A 31 -17.36 6.47 -4.48
C MET A 31 -18.82 6.41 -4.95
N THR A 32 -19.10 5.97 -6.18
CA THR A 32 -20.49 5.74 -6.62
C THR A 32 -21.16 4.57 -5.91
N LYS A 33 -20.39 3.69 -5.25
CA LYS A 33 -20.84 2.48 -4.57
C LYS A 33 -20.84 2.59 -3.04
N LEU A 34 -20.34 3.69 -2.48
CA LEU A 34 -20.33 3.91 -1.05
C LEU A 34 -21.76 3.88 -0.49
N GLY A 35 -22.01 2.97 0.46
CA GLY A 35 -23.34 2.71 1.02
C GLY A 35 -24.34 2.01 0.09
N ASN A 36 -23.92 1.60 -1.12
CA ASN A 36 -24.76 1.01 -2.17
C ASN A 36 -24.06 -0.15 -2.90
N TYR A 37 -23.61 -1.17 -2.15
CA TYR A 37 -23.10 -2.44 -2.69
C TYR A 37 -24.20 -3.52 -2.73
N ALA A 38 -24.09 -4.43 -3.68
CA ALA A 38 -25.06 -5.50 -3.93
C ALA A 38 -24.73 -6.81 -3.20
N SER A 39 -23.46 -7.06 -2.90
CA SER A 39 -22.98 -8.29 -2.29
C SER A 39 -21.82 -8.04 -1.33
N LEU A 40 -21.79 -8.82 -0.26
CA LEU A 40 -20.72 -8.87 0.72
C LEU A 40 -20.38 -10.35 0.93
N GLU A 41 -19.14 -10.71 0.66
CA GLU A 41 -18.59 -12.06 0.83
C GLU A 41 -17.46 -12.01 1.87
N ILE A 42 -17.13 -13.17 2.43
CA ILE A 42 -16.02 -13.37 3.36
C ILE A 42 -14.93 -14.16 2.63
N LYS A 43 -13.68 -13.69 2.67
CA LYS A 43 -12.52 -14.29 2.00
C LYS A 43 -11.85 -15.35 2.89
N TYR A 44 -10.91 -14.93 3.76
CA TYR A 44 -10.11 -15.84 4.59
C TYR A 44 -10.66 -16.02 6.02
N SER A 45 -11.11 -14.94 6.66
CA SER A 45 -11.68 -14.96 8.01
C SER A 45 -12.88 -14.03 8.11
N GLU A 46 -13.68 -14.12 9.18
CA GLU A 46 -14.85 -13.24 9.40
C GLU A 46 -14.54 -11.73 9.42
N HIS A 47 -13.25 -11.37 9.40
CA HIS A 47 -12.73 -10.01 9.40
C HIS A 47 -12.13 -9.59 8.06
N ASP A 48 -12.11 -10.50 7.08
CA ASP A 48 -11.61 -10.32 5.73
C ASP A 48 -12.80 -10.30 4.76
N LEU A 49 -13.25 -9.09 4.47
CA LEU A 49 -14.45 -8.81 3.69
C LEU A 49 -14.08 -8.51 2.25
N VAL A 50 -14.98 -8.88 1.33
CA VAL A 50 -14.89 -8.47 -0.08
C VAL A 50 -16.27 -8.16 -0.62
N THR A 51 -16.36 -7.13 -1.47
CA THR A 51 -17.59 -6.77 -2.18
C THR A 51 -17.40 -6.93 -3.69
N GLU A 52 -18.50 -6.83 -4.45
CA GLU A 52 -18.39 -6.75 -5.91
C GLU A 52 -17.66 -5.49 -6.39
N VAL A 53 -17.55 -4.49 -5.50
CA VAL A 53 -16.82 -3.25 -5.76
C VAL A 53 -15.33 -3.57 -5.85
N ASP A 54 -14.74 -4.24 -4.86
CA ASP A 54 -13.31 -4.59 -4.89
C ASP A 54 -12.95 -5.34 -6.19
N LYS A 55 -13.69 -6.43 -6.49
CA LYS A 55 -13.48 -7.23 -7.70
C LYS A 55 -13.67 -6.43 -8.99
N GLY A 56 -14.63 -5.50 -9.04
CA GLY A 56 -14.86 -4.67 -10.23
C GLY A 56 -13.81 -3.58 -10.41
N SER A 57 -13.25 -3.08 -9.31
CA SER A 57 -12.20 -2.04 -9.31
C SER A 57 -10.92 -2.65 -9.84
N GLU A 58 -10.55 -3.86 -9.39
CA GLU A 58 -9.40 -4.57 -9.94
C GLU A 58 -9.57 -4.84 -11.44
N ARG A 59 -10.73 -5.33 -11.87
CA ARG A 59 -11.00 -5.57 -13.31
C ARG A 59 -10.85 -4.30 -14.14
N LEU A 60 -11.31 -3.15 -13.62
CA LEU A 60 -11.16 -1.85 -14.28
C LEU A 60 -9.67 -1.47 -14.39
N ILE A 61 -8.93 -1.54 -13.29
CA ILE A 61 -7.50 -1.21 -13.23
C ILE A 61 -6.70 -2.12 -14.17
N ARG A 62 -6.88 -3.44 -14.07
CA ARG A 62 -6.23 -4.45 -14.92
C ARG A 62 -6.49 -4.20 -16.40
N LYS A 63 -7.72 -3.88 -16.79
CA LYS A 63 -8.08 -3.59 -18.19
C LYS A 63 -7.41 -2.31 -18.69
N LEU A 64 -7.36 -1.25 -17.89
CA LEU A 64 -6.73 0.02 -18.25
C LEU A 64 -5.22 -0.13 -18.40
N ILE A 65 -4.57 -0.83 -17.47
CA ILE A 65 -3.15 -1.17 -17.56
C ILE A 65 -2.88 -2.00 -18.81
N GLY A 66 -3.64 -3.08 -19.05
CA GLY A 66 -3.47 -3.94 -20.22
C GLY A 66 -3.70 -3.25 -21.57
N THR A 67 -4.46 -2.14 -21.59
CA THR A 67 -4.63 -1.31 -22.80
C THR A 67 -3.33 -0.57 -23.17
N HIS A 68 -2.54 -0.18 -22.17
CA HIS A 68 -1.29 0.56 -22.37
C HIS A 68 -0.05 -0.35 -22.36
N PHE A 69 -0.11 -1.45 -21.59
CA PHE A 69 1.00 -2.35 -21.31
C PHE A 69 0.55 -3.82 -21.37
N PRO A 70 0.18 -4.34 -22.57
CA PRO A 70 -0.41 -5.67 -22.71
C PRO A 70 0.53 -6.83 -22.36
N HIS A 71 1.83 -6.59 -22.22
CA HIS A 71 2.84 -7.61 -21.90
C HIS A 71 3.33 -7.55 -20.45
N HIS A 72 2.81 -6.63 -19.63
CA HIS A 72 3.23 -6.54 -18.23
C HIS A 72 2.45 -7.55 -17.39
N SER A 73 3.10 -8.11 -16.37
CA SER A 73 2.47 -8.96 -15.38
C SER A 73 1.63 -8.12 -14.41
N PHE A 74 0.67 -8.78 -13.76
CA PHE A 74 -0.24 -8.13 -12.83
C PHE A 74 -0.52 -9.06 -11.65
N LEU A 75 -0.23 -8.57 -10.44
CA LEU A 75 -0.57 -9.15 -9.16
C LEU A 75 -1.60 -8.22 -8.49
N GLY A 76 -2.78 -8.74 -8.19
CA GLY A 76 -3.80 -7.99 -7.47
C GLY A 76 -4.46 -8.86 -6.41
N GLU A 77 -4.93 -8.21 -5.35
CA GLU A 77 -5.54 -8.86 -4.21
C GLU A 77 -6.71 -9.79 -4.62
N GLU A 78 -7.63 -9.29 -5.45
CA GLU A 78 -8.86 -10.00 -5.82
C GLU A 78 -8.63 -11.10 -6.88
N GLY A 79 -7.44 -11.10 -7.48
CA GLY A 79 -6.99 -12.15 -8.37
C GLY A 79 -6.25 -13.29 -7.65
N CYS A 80 -5.96 -13.14 -6.36
CA CYS A 80 -5.27 -14.17 -5.57
C CYS A 80 -6.28 -15.01 -4.77
N GLU A 81 -5.93 -16.28 -4.55
CA GLU A 81 -6.66 -17.10 -3.59
C GLU A 81 -6.49 -16.54 -2.16
N PRO A 82 -7.51 -16.63 -1.29
CA PRO A 82 -7.42 -16.10 0.07
C PRO A 82 -6.35 -16.79 0.93
N GLY A 83 -5.70 -16.02 1.79
CA GLY A 83 -4.80 -16.51 2.83
C GLY A 83 -3.31 -16.23 2.58
N PRO A 84 -2.50 -16.20 3.66
CA PRO A 84 -1.11 -15.74 3.61
C PRO A 84 -0.21 -16.62 2.72
N GLU A 85 -0.38 -17.95 2.73
CA GLU A 85 0.44 -18.82 1.86
C GLU A 85 0.12 -18.62 0.38
N ALA A 86 -1.16 -18.40 0.05
CA ALA A 86 -1.60 -18.16 -1.32
C ALA A 86 -1.06 -16.81 -1.85
N SER A 87 -1.15 -15.75 -1.04
CA SER A 87 -0.58 -14.45 -1.39
C SER A 87 0.94 -14.52 -1.60
N ALA A 88 1.66 -15.23 -0.72
CA ALA A 88 3.11 -15.41 -0.83
C ALA A 88 3.49 -16.16 -2.12
N LYS A 89 2.76 -17.25 -2.42
CA LYS A 89 2.97 -18.02 -3.65
C LYS A 89 2.67 -17.21 -4.91
N ALA A 90 1.58 -16.44 -4.91
CA ALA A 90 1.23 -15.59 -6.05
C ALA A 90 2.31 -14.52 -6.33
N LEU A 91 2.92 -13.97 -5.28
CA LEU A 91 4.08 -13.10 -5.42
C LEU A 91 5.30 -13.85 -5.94
N GLU A 92 5.59 -15.04 -5.42
CA GLU A 92 6.74 -15.86 -5.85
C GLU A 92 6.69 -16.15 -7.35
N GLU A 93 5.51 -16.49 -7.88
CA GLU A 93 5.29 -16.76 -9.30
C GLU A 93 5.42 -15.50 -10.18
N ALA A 94 5.21 -14.31 -9.62
CA ALA A 94 5.12 -13.06 -10.37
C ALA A 94 6.38 -12.17 -10.26
N GLN A 95 7.13 -12.24 -9.15
CA GLN A 95 8.18 -11.27 -8.79
C GLN A 95 9.34 -11.18 -9.79
N ASP A 96 9.62 -12.26 -10.52
CA ASP A 96 10.68 -12.31 -11.54
C ASP A 96 10.26 -11.69 -12.89
N SER A 97 9.01 -11.23 -13.00
CA SER A 97 8.54 -10.52 -14.19
C SER A 97 9.35 -9.25 -14.43
N GLU A 98 9.65 -8.94 -15.69
CA GLU A 98 10.37 -7.70 -16.02
C GLU A 98 9.58 -6.47 -15.53
N TYR A 99 8.28 -6.45 -15.76
CA TYR A 99 7.37 -5.45 -15.21
C TYR A 99 6.20 -6.12 -14.51
N LEU A 100 5.99 -5.79 -13.24
CA LEU A 100 4.90 -6.30 -12.41
C LEU A 100 4.09 -5.14 -11.82
N TRP A 101 2.82 -5.04 -12.23
CA TRP A 101 1.86 -4.17 -11.55
C TRP A 101 1.34 -4.88 -10.31
N ILE A 102 1.37 -4.19 -9.17
CA ILE A 102 0.93 -4.71 -7.87
C ILE A 102 -0.19 -3.80 -7.39
N VAL A 103 -1.39 -4.35 -7.16
CA VAL A 103 -2.61 -3.56 -6.99
C VAL A 103 -3.44 -4.05 -5.81
N ASP A 104 -3.79 -3.12 -4.92
CA ASP A 104 -4.92 -3.24 -4.02
C ASP A 104 -6.03 -2.31 -4.52
N PRO A 105 -7.17 -2.87 -4.98
CA PRO A 105 -8.26 -2.08 -5.52
C PRO A 105 -9.01 -1.26 -4.45
N ILE A 106 -9.05 -1.70 -3.19
CA ILE A 106 -9.68 -1.03 -2.03
C ILE A 106 -8.96 -1.47 -0.74
N ASP A 107 -7.86 -0.79 -0.40
CA ASP A 107 -7.21 -0.99 0.89
C ASP A 107 -8.11 -0.38 1.99
N GLY A 108 -8.59 -1.23 2.89
CA GLY A 108 -9.58 -0.89 3.90
C GLY A 108 -11.02 -1.24 3.51
N THR A 109 -11.25 -2.40 2.87
CA THR A 109 -12.61 -2.90 2.52
C THR A 109 -13.58 -2.87 3.70
N THR A 110 -13.15 -3.24 4.91
CA THR A 110 -13.98 -3.13 6.12
C THR A 110 -14.44 -1.69 6.37
N ASN A 111 -13.56 -0.71 6.18
CA ASN A 111 -13.93 0.69 6.30
C ASN A 111 -14.90 1.12 5.21
N PHE A 112 -14.68 0.69 3.97
CA PHE A 112 -15.60 0.95 2.87
C PHE A 112 -17.02 0.41 3.16
N VAL A 113 -17.12 -0.85 3.61
CA VAL A 113 -18.39 -1.52 3.95
C VAL A 113 -19.13 -0.77 5.06
N HIS A 114 -18.40 -0.31 6.08
CA HIS A 114 -18.98 0.41 7.22
C HIS A 114 -19.13 1.92 6.98
N GLY A 115 -18.71 2.45 5.84
CA GLY A 115 -18.70 3.88 5.55
C GLY A 115 -17.71 4.69 6.41
N PHE A 116 -16.71 4.04 7.00
CA PHE A 116 -15.65 4.72 7.75
C PHE A 116 -14.69 5.41 6.76
N PRO A 117 -14.40 6.72 6.90
CA PRO A 117 -13.75 7.53 5.87
C PRO A 117 -12.21 7.37 5.81
N PHE A 118 -11.73 6.14 5.72
CA PHE A 118 -10.30 5.80 5.70
C PHE A 118 -10.04 4.54 4.86
N PHE A 119 -10.05 4.68 3.54
CA PHE A 119 -9.72 3.62 2.58
C PHE A 119 -9.12 4.25 1.34
N CYS A 120 -8.40 3.47 0.52
CA CYS A 120 -7.72 4.00 -0.65
C CYS A 120 -7.58 2.97 -1.78
N VAL A 121 -7.16 3.43 -2.96
CA VAL A 121 -6.67 2.57 -4.05
C VAL A 121 -5.14 2.61 -4.02
N SER A 122 -4.48 1.45 -4.04
CA SER A 122 -3.00 1.34 -4.05
C SER A 122 -2.53 0.68 -5.34
N ILE A 123 -1.62 1.33 -6.06
CA ILE A 123 -1.04 0.83 -7.31
C ILE A 123 0.46 1.06 -7.30
N ALA A 124 1.22 -0.02 -7.43
CA ALA A 124 2.65 0.01 -7.64
C ALA A 124 3.04 -0.64 -8.97
N LEU A 125 4.20 -0.24 -9.49
CA LEU A 125 4.88 -0.93 -10.60
C LEU A 125 6.30 -1.28 -10.14
N ALA A 126 6.61 -2.57 -10.16
CA ALA A 126 7.97 -3.07 -10.00
C ALA A 126 8.60 -3.36 -11.36
N TYR A 127 9.87 -2.98 -11.51
CA TYR A 127 10.75 -3.37 -12.61
C TYR A 127 11.83 -4.30 -12.08
N ARG A 128 11.80 -5.58 -12.47
CA ARG A 128 12.73 -6.62 -11.99
C ARG A 128 12.85 -6.67 -10.45
N GLY A 129 11.69 -6.76 -9.79
CA GLY A 129 11.59 -6.81 -8.33
C GLY A 129 11.74 -5.47 -7.60
N GLU A 130 12.12 -4.39 -8.29
CA GLU A 130 12.29 -3.08 -7.69
C GLU A 130 11.12 -2.14 -7.99
N VAL A 131 10.49 -1.57 -6.96
CA VAL A 131 9.37 -0.63 -7.13
C VAL A 131 9.86 0.69 -7.73
N ILE A 132 9.35 1.04 -8.91
CA ILE A 132 9.73 2.26 -9.65
C ILE A 132 8.63 3.33 -9.69
N VAL A 133 7.37 2.93 -9.47
CA VAL A 133 6.21 3.83 -9.39
C VAL A 133 5.32 3.37 -8.25
N GLY A 134 4.79 4.31 -7.47
CA GLY A 134 3.85 4.07 -6.38
C GLY A 134 2.78 5.17 -6.36
N VAL A 135 1.51 4.77 -6.38
CA VAL A 135 0.35 5.65 -6.32
C VAL A 135 -0.59 5.13 -5.25
N VAL A 136 -0.96 6.00 -4.31
CA VAL A 136 -2.02 5.77 -3.33
C VAL A 136 -3.05 6.88 -3.49
N TYR A 137 -4.33 6.53 -3.61
CA TYR A 137 -5.41 7.51 -3.79
C TYR A 137 -6.50 7.33 -2.73
N ASP A 138 -6.66 8.33 -1.86
CA ASP A 138 -7.79 8.43 -0.93
C ASP A 138 -8.94 9.17 -1.65
N PRO A 139 -10.01 8.46 -2.07
CA PRO A 139 -11.11 9.08 -2.80
C PRO A 139 -12.07 9.86 -1.90
N ILE A 140 -12.02 9.68 -0.57
CA ILE A 140 -12.83 10.46 0.39
C ILE A 140 -12.28 11.89 0.49
N LYS A 141 -10.96 12.03 0.52
CA LYS A 141 -10.28 13.34 0.64
C LYS A 141 -9.81 13.91 -0.68
N ASP A 142 -10.00 13.16 -1.77
CA ASP A 142 -9.45 13.47 -3.09
C ASP A 142 -7.93 13.69 -3.02
N GLU A 143 -7.22 12.83 -2.27
CA GLU A 143 -5.77 12.93 -2.06
C GLU A 143 -5.02 11.86 -2.84
N LEU A 144 -4.23 12.34 -3.81
CA LEU A 144 -3.42 11.50 -4.68
C LEU A 144 -1.94 11.62 -4.30
N PHE A 145 -1.41 10.56 -3.69
CA PHE A 145 -0.02 10.40 -3.32
C PHE A 145 0.72 9.67 -4.44
N ILE A 146 1.82 10.24 -4.92
CA ILE A 146 2.56 9.74 -6.09
C ILE A 146 4.05 9.74 -5.77
N ALA A 147 4.74 8.65 -6.08
CA ALA A 147 6.19 8.60 -6.13
C ALA A 147 6.68 7.93 -7.41
N GLU A 148 7.79 8.44 -7.92
CA GLU A 148 8.61 7.79 -8.92
C GLU A 148 10.03 7.67 -8.35
N LYS A 149 10.65 6.51 -8.54
CA LYS A 149 11.99 6.27 -8.02
C LYS A 149 12.99 7.33 -8.49
N GLY A 150 13.69 7.94 -7.54
CA GLY A 150 14.68 9.00 -7.74
C GLY A 150 14.10 10.38 -8.05
N LYS A 151 12.77 10.57 -8.01
CA LYS A 151 12.11 11.84 -8.36
C LYS A 151 11.40 12.51 -7.18
N GLY A 152 11.34 11.84 -6.04
CA GLY A 152 10.58 12.27 -4.86
C GLY A 152 9.14 11.83 -4.88
N ALA A 153 8.49 12.03 -3.73
CA ALA A 153 7.08 11.77 -3.53
C ALA A 153 6.28 13.09 -3.41
N TYR A 154 5.03 13.07 -3.86
CA TYR A 154 4.18 14.25 -3.99
C TYR A 154 2.75 13.92 -3.57
N VAL A 155 2.07 14.90 -2.97
CA VAL A 155 0.61 14.90 -2.76
C VAL A 155 0.07 16.25 -3.22
N HIS A 156 -0.97 16.27 -4.06
CA HIS A 156 -1.49 17.50 -4.69
C HIS A 156 -0.41 18.38 -5.35
N GLY A 157 0.58 17.75 -5.99
CA GLY A 157 1.69 18.44 -6.64
C GLY A 157 2.69 19.09 -5.68
N LYS A 158 2.51 18.98 -4.37
CA LYS A 158 3.48 19.42 -3.36
C LYS A 158 4.40 18.26 -3.00
N ARG A 159 5.71 18.52 -3.00
CA ARG A 159 6.70 17.52 -2.57
C ARG A 159 6.49 17.20 -1.09
N MET A 160 6.47 15.91 -0.78
CA MET A 160 6.33 15.39 0.57
C MET A 160 7.68 15.28 1.28
N GLN A 161 7.60 15.29 2.61
CA GLN A 161 8.70 14.98 3.52
C GLN A 161 8.10 14.25 4.73
N VAL A 162 8.84 13.29 5.27
CA VAL A 162 8.47 12.62 6.52
C VAL A 162 8.52 13.57 7.72
N ALA A 163 7.90 13.19 8.84
CA ALA A 163 7.84 14.01 10.05
C ALA A 163 9.22 14.23 10.68
N GLU A 164 9.40 15.33 11.41
CA GLU A 164 10.68 15.66 12.08
C GLU A 164 10.73 15.21 13.56
N ASP A 165 9.74 14.44 14.03
CA ASP A 165 9.71 13.95 15.43
C ASP A 165 10.98 13.16 15.76
N ALA A 166 11.68 13.58 16.81
CA ALA A 166 13.01 13.07 17.15
C ALA A 166 12.99 11.97 18.23
N SER A 167 11.84 11.69 18.83
CA SER A 167 11.67 10.63 19.84
C SER A 167 10.26 10.05 19.87
N LEU A 168 10.10 8.81 20.39
CA LEU A 168 8.78 8.16 20.47
C LEU A 168 7.73 9.03 21.19
N LYS A 169 8.09 9.67 22.30
CA LYS A 169 7.18 10.52 23.11
C LYS A 169 6.49 11.65 22.34
N GLU A 170 7.11 12.13 21.27
CA GLU A 170 6.57 13.21 20.43
C GLU A 170 5.72 12.67 19.27
N SER A 171 5.98 11.42 18.89
CA SER A 171 5.50 10.78 17.68
C SER A 171 4.03 10.37 17.71
N LEU A 172 3.38 10.47 16.56
CA LEU A 172 2.09 9.85 16.27
C LEU A 172 2.32 8.64 15.37
N ILE A 173 2.10 7.44 15.92
CA ILE A 173 2.37 6.18 15.21
C ILE A 173 1.06 5.51 14.83
N ALA A 174 1.01 4.88 13.67
CA ALA A 174 -0.11 4.02 13.28
C ALA A 174 0.24 2.53 13.36
N THR A 175 -0.79 1.70 13.45
CA THR A 175 -0.72 0.25 13.30
C THR A 175 -2.08 -0.28 12.84
N GLY A 176 -2.21 -1.59 12.68
CA GLY A 176 -3.44 -2.26 12.30
C GLY A 176 -3.88 -3.33 13.29
N LEU A 177 -4.99 -4.00 12.96
CA LEU A 177 -5.52 -5.16 13.65
C LEU A 177 -5.73 -6.25 12.59
N PRO A 178 -4.69 -7.04 12.27
CA PRO A 178 -4.71 -8.00 11.17
C PRO A 178 -5.84 -9.01 11.26
N ALA A 179 -6.34 -9.46 10.11
CA ALA A 179 -7.42 -10.44 10.01
C ALA A 179 -6.97 -11.88 10.36
N GLU A 180 -5.68 -12.17 10.24
CA GLU A 180 -5.07 -13.47 10.60
C GLU A 180 -4.83 -13.53 12.12
N ARG A 181 -5.41 -14.54 12.77
CA ARG A 181 -5.65 -14.56 14.22
C ARG A 181 -4.63 -15.36 15.01
N GLU A 182 -3.87 -16.24 14.37
CA GLU A 182 -2.95 -17.17 15.05
C GLU A 182 -1.54 -16.58 15.17
N TYR A 183 -1.09 -15.84 14.15
CA TYR A 183 0.25 -15.27 14.09
C TYR A 183 0.27 -13.73 14.19
N ALA A 184 -0.35 -13.04 13.23
CA ALA A 184 -0.20 -11.61 13.02
C ALA A 184 -0.87 -10.77 14.10
N LEU A 185 -2.13 -11.08 14.45
CA LEU A 185 -2.84 -10.31 15.46
C LEU A 185 -2.19 -10.38 16.86
N PRO A 186 -1.82 -11.56 17.40
CA PRO A 186 -1.13 -11.62 18.69
C PRO A 186 0.16 -10.79 18.73
N LEU A 187 0.96 -10.84 17.66
CA LEU A 187 2.19 -10.05 17.56
C LEU A 187 1.91 -8.54 17.49
N ASN A 188 0.93 -8.11 16.70
CA ASN A 188 0.51 -6.71 16.64
C ASN A 188 0.04 -6.19 18.01
N LEU A 189 -0.73 -6.98 18.77
CA LEU A 189 -1.23 -6.61 20.11
C LEU A 189 -0.10 -6.46 21.14
N LYS A 190 0.97 -7.27 21.04
CA LYS A 190 2.18 -7.08 21.85
C LYS A 190 2.83 -5.72 21.55
N GLY A 191 2.97 -5.39 20.26
CA GLY A 191 3.50 -4.10 19.82
C GLY A 191 2.67 -2.92 20.33
N ILE A 192 1.33 -3.02 20.28
CA ILE A 192 0.43 -1.98 20.82
C ILE A 192 0.68 -1.79 22.32
N SER A 193 0.75 -2.89 23.07
CA SER A 193 0.94 -2.85 24.53
C SER A 193 2.27 -2.21 24.93
N GLU A 194 3.34 -2.47 24.16
CA GLU A 194 4.67 -1.89 24.41
C GLU A 194 4.74 -0.41 24.01
N LEU A 195 4.20 -0.04 22.83
CA LEU A 195 4.38 1.31 22.27
C LEU A 195 3.38 2.33 22.80
N ALA A 196 2.16 1.93 23.13
CA ALA A 196 1.12 2.84 23.64
C ALA A 196 1.57 3.78 24.78
N PRO A 197 2.36 3.34 25.80
CA PRO A 197 2.85 4.23 26.86
C PRO A 197 4.06 5.09 26.46
N GLN A 198 4.70 4.81 25.33
CA GLN A 198 5.95 5.48 24.90
C GLN A 198 5.71 6.59 23.88
N VAL A 199 4.58 6.57 23.18
CA VAL A 199 4.26 7.50 22.10
C VAL A 199 3.25 8.58 22.51
N ARG A 200 3.12 9.65 21.72
CA ARG A 200 2.06 10.65 21.95
C ARG A 200 0.69 10.02 21.82
N ASN A 201 0.50 9.19 20.78
CA ASN A 201 -0.70 8.40 20.59
C ASN A 201 -0.52 7.34 19.51
N LEU A 202 -1.48 6.40 19.45
CA LEU A 202 -1.59 5.42 18.39
C LEU A 202 -2.79 5.72 17.47
N ARG A 203 -2.68 5.36 16.19
CA ARG A 203 -3.80 5.34 15.24
C ARG A 203 -4.00 3.92 14.74
N VAL A 204 -5.23 3.47 14.76
CA VAL A 204 -5.66 2.21 14.14
C VAL A 204 -6.86 2.56 13.28
N ALA A 205 -6.59 2.86 12.00
CA ALA A 205 -7.61 3.35 11.09
C ALA A 205 -7.96 2.37 9.97
N GLY A 206 -7.29 1.22 9.85
CA GLY A 206 -7.75 0.09 9.02
C GLY A 206 -7.45 0.16 7.52
N SER A 207 -6.43 0.92 7.09
CA SER A 207 -5.91 0.90 5.72
C SER A 207 -4.38 1.07 5.76
N ALA A 208 -3.65 0.04 5.33
CA ALA A 208 -2.19 -0.03 5.45
C ALA A 208 -1.48 0.91 4.47
N ALA A 209 -1.88 0.91 3.20
CA ALA A 209 -1.34 1.78 2.17
C ALA A 209 -1.56 3.26 2.49
N LEU A 210 -2.72 3.61 3.07
CA LEU A 210 -3.00 4.99 3.48
C LEU A 210 -2.21 5.40 4.73
N HIS A 211 -2.00 4.49 5.70
CA HIS A 211 -1.06 4.76 6.80
C HIS A 211 0.36 5.00 6.30
N LEU A 212 0.87 4.19 5.36
CA LEU A 212 2.19 4.38 4.76
C LEU A 212 2.29 5.73 4.01
N ALA A 213 1.26 6.10 3.25
CA ALA A 213 1.17 7.42 2.60
C ALA A 213 1.17 8.58 3.62
N TYR A 214 0.56 8.36 4.79
CA TYR A 214 0.55 9.34 5.87
C TYR A 214 1.92 9.46 6.57
N VAL A 215 2.69 8.37 6.66
CA VAL A 215 4.10 8.43 7.08
C VAL A 215 4.92 9.21 6.05
N ALA A 216 4.76 8.91 4.75
CA ALA A 216 5.45 9.59 3.67
C ALA A 216 5.18 11.11 3.62
N SER A 217 3.99 11.53 4.03
CA SER A 217 3.57 12.94 4.07
C SER A 217 3.82 13.62 5.43
N GLY A 218 4.45 12.93 6.38
CA GLY A 218 4.76 13.47 7.70
C GLY A 218 3.56 13.70 8.61
N ARG A 219 2.39 13.12 8.28
CA ARG A 219 1.19 13.14 9.13
C ARG A 219 1.27 12.11 10.26
N LEU A 220 2.04 11.05 10.03
CA LEU A 220 2.44 10.05 10.99
C LEU A 220 3.97 10.01 11.03
N SER A 221 4.53 9.74 12.21
CA SER A 221 5.97 9.60 12.38
C SER A 221 6.45 8.17 12.11
N GLY A 222 5.53 7.20 12.19
CA GLY A 222 5.81 5.81 11.86
C GLY A 222 4.56 4.94 11.78
N PHE A 223 4.78 3.72 11.33
CA PHE A 223 3.78 2.68 11.15
C PHE A 223 4.43 1.31 11.35
N TRP A 224 3.74 0.37 11.98
CA TRP A 224 4.12 -1.05 11.95
C TRP A 224 2.87 -1.92 11.82
N GLU A 225 3.00 -3.04 11.11
CA GLU A 225 1.96 -4.05 11.02
C GLU A 225 2.54 -5.40 10.60
N ILE A 226 2.02 -6.48 11.19
CA ILE A 226 2.40 -7.87 10.91
C ILE A 226 1.44 -8.46 9.86
N GLY A 227 2.00 -9.26 8.94
CA GLY A 227 1.22 -10.11 8.05
C GLY A 227 0.60 -9.41 6.84
N LEU A 228 1.11 -8.25 6.43
CA LEU A 228 0.66 -7.55 5.20
C LEU A 228 1.12 -8.27 3.93
N ASN A 229 0.46 -7.97 2.81
CA ASN A 229 0.81 -8.43 1.47
C ASN A 229 1.51 -7.32 0.66
N SER A 230 2.14 -7.72 -0.45
CA SER A 230 2.87 -6.77 -1.31
C SER A 230 1.99 -5.64 -1.86
N TRP A 231 0.69 -5.89 -2.12
CA TRP A 231 -0.25 -4.87 -2.59
C TRP A 231 -0.63 -3.82 -1.53
N ASP A 232 -0.62 -4.21 -0.26
CA ASP A 232 -0.83 -3.30 0.88
C ASP A 232 0.34 -2.31 1.04
N MET A 233 1.55 -2.72 0.61
CA MET A 233 2.80 -2.03 0.98
C MET A 233 3.54 -1.38 -0.18
N ALA A 234 3.63 -2.01 -1.36
CA ALA A 234 4.62 -1.67 -2.39
C ALA A 234 4.58 -0.19 -2.80
N ALA A 235 3.38 0.38 -2.97
CA ALA A 235 3.22 1.79 -3.30
C ALA A 235 3.63 2.70 -2.13
N GLY A 236 3.17 2.38 -0.92
CA GLY A 236 3.48 3.09 0.32
C GLY A 236 4.97 3.12 0.65
N VAL A 237 5.67 2.00 0.43
CA VAL A 237 7.12 1.89 0.66
C VAL A 237 7.87 2.88 -0.21
N LEU A 238 7.58 2.93 -1.52
CA LEU A 238 8.24 3.87 -2.42
C LEU A 238 7.93 5.33 -2.03
N LEU A 239 6.69 5.63 -1.65
CA LEU A 239 6.31 6.96 -1.15
C LEU A 239 7.18 7.38 0.04
N ILE A 240 7.40 6.50 1.01
CA ILE A 240 8.20 6.79 2.21
C ILE A 240 9.67 7.01 1.85
N GLN A 241 10.26 6.12 1.05
CA GLN A 241 11.67 6.20 0.64
C GLN A 241 11.96 7.50 -0.12
N GLU A 242 11.07 7.87 -1.05
CA GLU A 242 11.19 9.09 -1.86
C GLU A 242 10.88 10.37 -1.06
N SER A 243 10.25 10.25 0.12
CA SER A 243 10.06 11.31 1.11
C SER A 243 11.19 11.42 2.14
N GLY A 244 12.20 10.56 2.07
CA GLY A 244 13.34 10.54 3.00
C GLY A 244 13.14 9.71 4.27
N GLY A 245 12.11 8.87 4.33
CA GLY A 245 11.88 7.94 5.42
C GLY A 245 12.58 6.59 5.23
N VAL A 246 12.36 5.67 6.17
CA VAL A 246 12.96 4.35 6.20
C VAL A 246 11.90 3.28 6.36
N VAL A 247 12.05 2.17 5.62
CA VAL A 247 11.19 0.98 5.71
C VAL A 247 12.06 -0.27 5.79
N THR A 248 11.76 -1.15 6.74
CA THR A 248 12.41 -2.44 6.98
C THR A 248 11.37 -3.49 7.31
N ASP A 249 11.79 -4.75 7.43
CA ASP A 249 11.03 -5.69 8.23
C ASP A 249 11.10 -5.35 9.74
N THR A 250 10.38 -6.10 10.57
CA THR A 250 10.42 -5.96 12.05
C THR A 250 11.74 -6.40 12.69
N SER A 251 12.60 -7.10 11.95
CA SER A 251 13.97 -7.43 12.35
C SER A 251 14.96 -6.28 12.05
N GLY A 252 14.56 -5.27 11.27
CA GLY A 252 15.40 -4.18 10.79
C GLY A 252 16.17 -4.49 9.51
N ALA A 253 15.87 -5.62 8.84
CA ALA A 253 16.45 -5.95 7.55
C ALA A 253 15.79 -5.13 6.42
N PRO A 254 16.52 -4.84 5.33
CA PRO A 254 15.99 -4.05 4.22
C PRO A 254 14.69 -4.63 3.64
N TYR A 255 13.74 -3.75 3.31
CA TYR A 255 12.49 -4.15 2.67
C TYR A 255 12.74 -4.86 1.33
N THR A 256 11.99 -5.92 1.08
CA THR A 256 11.80 -6.57 -0.23
C THR A 256 10.30 -6.77 -0.46
N LEU A 257 9.87 -7.05 -1.69
CA LEU A 257 8.45 -7.29 -1.98
C LEU A 257 7.84 -8.44 -1.16
N GLY A 258 8.68 -9.39 -0.71
CA GLY A 258 8.26 -10.52 0.11
C GLY A 258 8.17 -10.24 1.61
N VAL A 259 8.58 -9.06 2.07
CA VAL A 259 8.38 -8.66 3.47
C VAL A 259 6.88 -8.56 3.74
N ARG A 260 6.43 -9.18 4.83
CA ARG A 260 5.05 -9.12 5.33
C ARG A 260 4.91 -8.35 6.63
N ASP A 261 5.97 -8.36 7.44
CA ASP A 261 6.00 -7.75 8.76
C ASP A 261 6.83 -6.49 8.69
N VAL A 262 6.17 -5.34 8.65
CA VAL A 262 6.82 -4.09 8.22
C VAL A 262 6.96 -3.11 9.37
N VAL A 263 8.06 -2.37 9.35
CA VAL A 263 8.26 -1.15 10.14
C VAL A 263 8.62 -0.02 9.19
N ALA A 264 7.86 1.07 9.26
CA ALA A 264 8.06 2.28 8.50
C ALA A 264 8.18 3.48 9.44
N SER A 265 9.10 4.41 9.17
CA SER A 265 9.19 5.65 9.96
C SER A 265 9.85 6.79 9.20
N ASN A 266 9.89 7.95 9.85
CA ASN A 266 10.64 9.11 9.43
C ASN A 266 12.18 8.94 9.43
N GLY A 267 12.70 7.74 9.69
CA GLY A 267 14.13 7.47 9.78
C GLY A 267 14.74 7.81 11.14
N LEU A 268 14.37 8.96 11.75
CA LEU A 268 14.88 9.37 13.07
C LEU A 268 14.49 8.38 14.16
N LEU A 269 13.24 7.93 14.14
CA LEU A 269 12.67 7.01 15.14
C LEU A 269 12.90 5.54 14.82
N HIS A 270 13.45 5.23 13.64
CA HIS A 270 13.38 3.88 13.07
C HIS A 270 14.00 2.82 13.98
N LYS A 271 15.20 3.10 14.49
CA LYS A 271 15.91 2.21 15.40
C LYS A 271 15.15 2.01 16.71
N GLU A 272 14.66 3.10 17.32
CA GLU A 272 13.91 3.06 18.57
C GLU A 272 12.62 2.23 18.43
N LEU A 273 11.91 2.39 17.31
CA LEU A 273 10.69 1.65 17.00
C LEU A 273 10.95 0.15 16.82
N VAL A 274 11.98 -0.23 16.06
CA VAL A 274 12.38 -1.64 15.87
C VAL A 274 12.82 -2.27 17.20
N GLU A 275 13.60 -1.56 18.01
CA GLU A 275 14.05 -2.06 19.32
C GLU A 275 12.89 -2.28 20.29
N ALA A 276 11.90 -1.38 20.30
CA ALA A 276 10.68 -1.54 21.10
C ALA A 276 9.89 -2.78 20.67
N LEU A 277 9.67 -2.97 19.36
CA LEU A 277 8.94 -4.14 18.84
C LEU A 277 9.66 -5.46 19.15
N LYS A 278 10.99 -5.50 19.00
CA LYS A 278 11.80 -6.68 19.38
C LYS A 278 11.71 -6.99 20.87
N LYS A 279 11.81 -5.98 21.73
CA LYS A 279 11.68 -6.13 23.18
C LYS A 279 10.32 -6.69 23.57
N ALA A 280 9.27 -6.33 22.84
CA ALA A 280 7.92 -6.83 23.04
C ALA A 280 7.69 -8.24 22.49
N GLU A 281 8.66 -8.84 21.80
CA GLU A 281 8.47 -10.05 21.00
C GLU A 281 7.28 -9.89 20.02
N ALA A 282 7.18 -8.69 19.44
CA ALA A 282 6.22 -8.31 18.40
C ALA A 282 6.84 -8.42 16.99
N ALA A 283 7.85 -9.28 16.87
CA ALA A 283 8.65 -9.58 15.69
C ALA A 283 9.19 -11.00 15.87
N GLU A 284 9.19 -11.82 14.82
CA GLU A 284 9.92 -13.10 14.78
C GLU A 284 11.06 -13.04 13.77
#